data_AF-A0A0E3L954-F1
#
_entry.id   AF-A0A0E3L954-F1
#
_cell.length_a   1.000
_cell.length_b   1.000
_cell.length_c   1.000
_cell.angle_alpha   90.00
_cell.angle_beta   90.00
_cell.angle_gamma   90.00
#
_symmetry.space_group_name_H-M   'P 1'
#
loop_
_entity.id
_entity.type
_entity.pdbx_description
1 polymer ?
#
loop_
_entity_poly.entity_id
_entity_poly.type
_entity_poly.pdbx_seq_one_letter_code
_entity_poly.pdbx_strand_id
1 'polypeptide(L)'
;MNRNKIGVGILVLATLLVGMVLIPAVSAQAEKDYSVTAEEAFKHASANMISFIAADAPGFENWTGASVDPKPVELYDINGQKLFYQFSVYKEKN
;
A
#
# COMPACT_ATOMS: atom_id res chain seq x y z
N MET A 1 -47.56 33.31 2.49
CA MET A 1 -46.38 32.43 2.31
C MET A 1 -45.47 33.05 1.26
N ASN A 2 -44.31 33.58 1.67
CA ASN A 2 -43.34 34.25 0.79
C ASN A 2 -42.68 33.21 -0.14
N ARG A 3 -43.30 32.97 -1.30
CA ARG A 3 -42.90 31.95 -2.30
C ARG A 3 -41.43 32.09 -2.75
N ASN A 4 -40.88 33.29 -2.58
CA ASN A 4 -39.53 33.73 -2.90
C ASN A 4 -38.46 33.04 -2.04
N LYS A 5 -38.76 32.74 -0.76
CA LYS A 5 -37.78 32.12 0.16
C LYS A 5 -37.59 30.63 -0.11
N ILE A 6 -38.66 29.94 -0.52
CA ILE A 6 -38.65 28.50 -0.82
C ILE A 6 -37.89 28.24 -2.13
N GLY A 7 -38.10 29.07 -3.17
CA GLY A 7 -37.40 28.94 -4.44
C GLY A 7 -35.89 29.13 -4.34
N VAL A 8 -35.43 30.09 -3.52
CA VAL A 8 -34.00 30.33 -3.27
C VAL A 8 -33.35 29.14 -2.56
N GLY A 9 -34.02 28.56 -1.56
CA GLY A 9 -33.50 27.38 -0.85
C GLY A 9 -33.32 26.17 -1.78
N ILE A 10 -34.26 25.94 -2.70
CA ILE A 10 -34.18 24.87 -3.69
C ILE A 10 -33.03 25.11 -4.67
N LEU A 11 -32.82 26.36 -5.12
CA LEU A 11 -31.74 26.71 -6.03
C LEU A 11 -30.35 26.51 -5.41
N VAL A 12 -30.20 26.88 -4.13
CA VAL A 12 -28.96 26.67 -3.35
C VAL A 12 -28.69 25.18 -3.15
N LEU A 13 -29.72 24.38 -2.85
CA LEU A 13 -29.56 22.94 -2.69
C LEU A 13 -29.16 22.26 -4.01
N ALA A 14 -29.78 22.65 -5.13
CA ALA A 14 -29.45 22.11 -6.45
C ALA A 14 -28.00 22.42 -6.85
N THR A 15 -27.51 23.64 -6.57
CA THR A 15 -26.12 24.03 -6.87
C THR A 15 -25.09 23.30 -6.01
N LEU A 16 -25.37 23.05 -4.73
CA LEU A 16 -24.53 22.23 -3.86
C LEU A 16 -24.43 20.77 -4.35
N LEU A 17 -25.54 20.18 -4.79
CA LEU A 17 -25.57 18.82 -5.30
C LEU A 17 -24.78 18.68 -6.62
N VAL A 18 -24.90 19.65 -7.53
CA VAL A 18 -24.09 19.68 -8.77
C VAL A 18 -22.60 19.82 -8.45
N GLY A 19 -22.24 20.61 -7.43
CA GLY A 19 -20.86 20.73 -6.96
C GLY A 19 -20.26 19.40 -6.47
N MET A 20 -21.07 18.55 -5.81
CA MET A 20 -20.62 17.23 -5.35
C MET A 20 -20.42 16.24 -6.51
N VAL A 21 -21.21 16.33 -7.58
CA VAL A 21 -21.07 15.47 -8.78
C VAL A 21 -19.79 15.80 -9.57
N LEU A 22 -19.29 17.04 -9.46
CA LEU A 22 -18.09 17.51 -10.15
C LEU A 22 -16.79 17.28 -9.37
N ILE A 23 -16.86 16.80 -8.12
CA ILE A 23 -15.66 16.31 -7.43
C ILE A 23 -15.22 15.07 -8.19
N PRO A 24 -14.02 15.03 -8.79
CA PRO A 24 -13.50 13.81 -9.37
C PRO A 24 -13.62 12.73 -8.31
N ALA A 25 -14.28 11.62 -8.62
CA ALA A 25 -14.10 10.42 -7.84
C ALA A 25 -12.61 10.10 -7.96
N VAL A 26 -11.82 10.50 -6.96
CA VAL A 26 -10.46 10.00 -6.76
C VAL A 26 -10.65 8.56 -6.31
N SER A 27 -11.09 7.71 -7.23
CA SER A 27 -10.90 6.30 -7.12
C SER A 27 -9.41 6.11 -7.30
N ALA A 28 -8.74 5.59 -6.27
CA ALA A 28 -7.44 4.97 -6.41
C ALA A 28 -7.52 4.11 -7.69
N GLN A 29 -6.72 4.43 -8.69
CA GLN A 29 -6.69 3.67 -9.95
C GLN A 29 -6.49 2.21 -9.56
N ALA A 30 -7.47 1.35 -9.87
CA ALA A 30 -7.32 -0.08 -9.70
C ALA A 30 -6.05 -0.50 -10.44
N GLU A 31 -5.03 -0.89 -9.68
CA GLU A 31 -3.70 -1.19 -10.17
C GLU A 31 -3.80 -2.39 -11.13
N LYS A 32 -3.43 -2.18 -12.40
CA LYS A 32 -3.76 -3.12 -13.47
C LYS A 32 -2.65 -4.14 -13.78
N ASP A 33 -1.38 -3.88 -13.44
CA ASP A 33 -0.32 -4.61 -14.16
C ASP A 33 1.05 -4.81 -13.49
N TYR A 34 1.30 -4.30 -12.27
CA TYR A 34 2.64 -4.42 -11.64
C TYR A 34 2.62 -4.95 -10.19
N SER A 35 1.46 -5.40 -9.70
CA SER A 35 1.36 -5.95 -8.34
C SER A 35 2.01 -7.34 -8.29
N VAL A 36 3.25 -7.40 -7.81
CA VAL A 36 3.90 -8.64 -7.37
C VAL A 36 3.04 -9.27 -6.26
N THR A 37 2.87 -10.59 -6.25
CA THR A 37 2.14 -11.27 -5.18
C THR A 37 3.02 -11.39 -3.93
N ALA A 38 2.42 -11.60 -2.75
CA ALA A 38 3.18 -11.87 -1.53
C ALA A 38 4.13 -13.08 -1.68
N GLU A 39 3.70 -14.11 -2.41
CA GLU A 39 4.51 -15.30 -2.68
C GLU A 39 5.75 -14.97 -3.53
N GLU A 40 5.56 -14.19 -4.60
CA GLU A 40 6.67 -13.84 -5.47
C GLU A 40 7.65 -12.87 -4.78
N ALA A 41 7.11 -11.94 -3.99
CA ALA A 41 7.93 -11.06 -3.15
C ALA A 41 8.73 -11.86 -2.11
N PHE A 42 8.17 -12.93 -1.56
CA PHE A 42 8.88 -13.83 -0.63
C PHE A 42 10.05 -14.56 -1.30
N LYS A 43 9.87 -15.02 -2.55
CA LYS A 43 10.97 -15.62 -3.33
C LYS A 43 12.11 -14.63 -3.56
N HIS A 44 11.77 -13.40 -3.96
CA HIS A 44 12.78 -12.34 -4.13
C HIS A 44 13.49 -11.98 -2.82
N ALA A 45 12.76 -11.85 -1.71
CA ALA A 45 13.34 -11.58 -0.40
C ALA A 45 14.30 -12.70 0.04
N SER A 46 13.91 -13.96 -0.15
CA SER A 46 14.73 -15.13 0.18
C SER A 46 16.00 -15.19 -0.67
N ALA A 47 15.90 -14.94 -1.98
CA ALA A 47 17.06 -14.90 -2.87
C ALA A 47 18.04 -13.78 -2.50
N ASN A 48 17.53 -12.59 -2.17
CA ASN A 48 18.35 -11.47 -1.70
C ASN A 48 19.06 -11.80 -0.38
N MET A 49 18.38 -12.43 0.58
CA MET A 49 18.99 -12.85 1.84
C MET A 49 20.13 -13.86 1.61
N ILE A 50 19.93 -14.85 0.74
CA ILE A 50 20.97 -15.82 0.38
C ILE A 50 22.17 -15.12 -0.26
N SER A 51 21.94 -14.20 -1.20
CA SER A 51 23.01 -13.43 -1.84
C SER A 51 23.77 -12.58 -0.83
N PHE A 52 23.07 -11.94 0.11
CA PHE A 52 23.67 -11.15 1.18
C PHE A 52 24.55 -12.01 2.11
N ILE A 53 24.06 -13.18 2.53
CA ILE A 53 24.84 -14.14 3.34
C ILE A 53 26.09 -14.59 2.58
N ALA A 54 25.94 -14.94 1.30
CA ALA A 54 27.05 -15.41 0.47
C ALA A 54 28.11 -14.33 0.20
N ALA A 55 27.72 -13.06 0.19
CA ALA A 55 28.64 -11.94 0.03
C ALA A 55 29.48 -11.64 1.28
N ASP A 56 29.15 -12.24 2.44
CA ASP A 56 29.81 -12.03 3.73
C ASP A 56 30.07 -10.53 4.00
N ALA A 57 29.02 -9.72 3.85
CA ALA A 57 29.12 -8.27 3.82
C ALA A 57 29.80 -7.71 5.09
N PRO A 58 30.98 -7.07 4.97
CA PRO A 58 31.71 -6.56 6.13
C PRO A 58 30.90 -5.53 6.91
N GLY A 59 30.91 -5.64 8.24
CA GLY A 59 30.21 -4.71 9.13
C GLY A 59 28.75 -5.06 9.41
N PHE A 60 28.26 -6.20 8.89
CA PHE A 60 26.94 -6.74 9.22
C PHE A 60 27.05 -8.00 10.09
N GLU A 61 25.96 -8.34 10.80
CA GLU A 61 25.87 -9.57 11.57
C GLU A 61 25.87 -10.80 10.66
N ASN A 62 26.43 -11.92 11.13
CA ASN A 62 26.38 -13.19 10.40
C ASN A 62 24.97 -13.79 10.43
N TRP A 63 24.28 -13.70 9.31
CA TRP A 63 22.92 -14.20 9.09
C TRP A 63 22.89 -15.68 8.65
N THR A 64 24.00 -16.41 8.73
CA THR A 64 24.02 -17.86 8.49
C THR A 64 23.02 -18.55 9.43
N GLY A 65 22.12 -19.36 8.85
CA GLY A 65 21.03 -20.03 9.56
C GLY A 65 19.80 -19.16 9.81
N ALA A 66 19.77 -17.91 9.34
CA ALA A 66 18.57 -17.09 9.37
C ALA A 66 17.56 -17.51 8.29
N SER A 67 16.29 -17.24 8.54
CA SER A 67 15.16 -17.50 7.65
C SER A 67 14.30 -16.25 7.51
N VAL A 68 13.67 -16.09 6.35
CA VAL A 68 12.66 -15.05 6.12
C VAL A 68 11.33 -15.55 6.66
N ASP A 69 10.65 -14.76 7.49
CA ASP A 69 9.27 -15.04 7.91
C ASP A 69 8.35 -14.92 6.69
N PRO A 70 7.59 -15.96 6.29
CA PRO A 70 6.74 -15.92 5.11
C PRO A 70 5.55 -14.96 5.24
N LYS A 71 5.32 -14.35 6.41
CA LYS A 71 4.24 -13.38 6.65
C LYS A 71 4.77 -11.95 6.49
N PRO A 72 4.55 -11.29 5.34
CA PRO A 72 5.00 -9.92 5.17
C PRO A 72 4.08 -8.93 5.88
N VAL A 73 4.63 -7.76 6.17
CA VAL A 73 3.86 -6.53 6.38
C VAL A 73 3.68 -5.86 5.02
N GLU A 74 2.44 -5.53 4.68
CA GLU A 74 2.13 -4.76 3.48
C GLU A 74 2.22 -3.26 3.80
N LEU A 75 3.01 -2.53 3.02
CA LEU A 75 3.16 -1.08 3.16
C LEU A 75 2.39 -0.37 2.05
N TYR A 76 1.68 0.69 2.44
CA TYR A 76 0.78 1.44 1.58
C TYR A 76 1.20 2.92 1.55
N ASP A 77 0.96 3.58 0.42
CA ASP A 77 1.11 5.03 0.30
C ASP A 77 -0.04 5.77 1.01
N ILE A 78 0.03 7.11 1.01
CA ILE A 78 -1.01 7.96 1.63
C ILE A 78 -2.37 7.87 0.93
N ASN A 79 -2.44 7.29 -0.27
CA ASN A 79 -3.65 7.10 -1.07
C ASN A 79 -4.21 5.67 -0.92
N GLY A 80 -3.57 4.80 -0.13
CA GLY A 80 -3.96 3.41 0.05
C GLY A 80 -3.50 2.47 -1.08
N GLN A 81 -2.56 2.90 -1.93
CA GLN A 81 -1.92 2.04 -2.93
C GLN A 81 -0.78 1.25 -2.29
N LYS A 82 -0.70 -0.05 -2.57
CA LYS A 82 0.37 -0.92 -2.04
C LYS A 82 1.70 -0.53 -2.67
N LEU A 83 2.73 -0.34 -1.84
CA LEU A 83 4.09 0.00 -2.27
C LEU A 83 4.98 -1.23 -2.34
N PHE A 84 5.09 -1.99 -1.25
CA PHE A 84 5.93 -3.20 -1.19
C PHE A 84 5.56 -4.11 -0.02
N TYR A 85 6.04 -5.36 -0.12
CA TYR A 85 6.02 -6.34 0.95
C TYR A 85 7.33 -6.25 1.75
N GLN A 86 7.22 -6.01 3.06
CA GLN A 86 8.36 -6.07 3.97
C GLN A 86 8.35 -7.41 4.71
N PHE A 87 9.46 -8.13 4.64
CA PHE A 87 9.62 -9.40 5.36
C PHE A 87 10.57 -9.24 6.53
N SER A 88 10.23 -9.89 7.64
CA SER A 88 11.13 -9.99 8.79
C SER A 88 12.09 -11.16 8.59
N VAL A 89 13.29 -11.03 9.14
CA VAL A 89 14.27 -12.11 9.18
C VAL A 89 14.43 -12.55 10.63
N TYR A 90 14.41 -13.86 10.86
CA TYR A 90 14.62 -14.44 12.18
C TYR A 90 15.70 -15.51 12.11
N LYS A 91 16.39 -15.69 13.22
CA LYS A 91 17.35 -16.77 13.42
C LYS A 91 16.96 -17.45 14.71
N GLU A 92 16.67 -18.74 14.64
CA GLU A 92 16.39 -19.49 15.86
C GLU A 92 17.64 -19.47 16.75
N LYS A 93 17.42 -19.17 18.03
CA LYS A 93 18.46 -19.27 19.04
C LYS A 93 18.45 -20.71 19.54
N ASN A 94 19.50 -21.45 19.21
CA ASN A 94 19.82 -22.71 19.89
C ASN A 94 20.23 -22.45 21.35
#